data_AF-A0A662T3I6-F1
#
_entry.id   AF-A0A662T3I6-F1
#
_cell.length_a   1.000
_cell.length_b   1.000
_cell.length_c   1.000
_cell.angle_alpha   90.00
_cell.angle_beta   90.00
_cell.angle_gamma   90.00
#
_symmetry.space_group_name_H-M   'P 1'
#
loop_
_entity.id
_entity.type
_entity.pdbx_description
1 polymer ?
#
loop_
_entity_poly.entity_id
_entity_poly.type
_entity_poly.pdbx_seq_one_letter_code
_entity_poly.pdbx_strand_id
1 'polypeptide(L)'
;MHTLGHSFIPPSIHEDGLRYHGIAPTLSLIYRHGAVETRAYNQVEVFKTATLFAKTEGIIPVPEPAHAIRAVIDEAIRCKRSNEEKTILFLLCGHGLLDLKVCEDYFSGKLKPYEYPEEKIRRLLKGYTGHIHG
;
A
#
# COMPACT_ATOMS: atom_id res chain seq x y z
N MET A 1 18.19 -2.88 -4.05
CA MET A 1 16.85 -2.34 -3.73
C MET A 1 15.91 -2.77 -4.85
N HIS A 2 14.70 -3.20 -4.54
CA HIS A 2 13.63 -3.34 -5.54
C HIS A 2 13.15 -1.95 -5.94
N THR A 3 12.97 -1.70 -7.22
CA THR A 3 12.70 -0.35 -7.72
C THR A 3 11.92 -0.36 -9.02
N LEU A 4 11.15 0.71 -9.26
CA LEU A 4 10.52 1.07 -10.54
C LEU A 4 11.43 1.94 -11.43
N GLY A 5 12.67 2.22 -10.98
CA GLY A 5 13.62 3.12 -11.62
C GLY A 5 13.50 4.55 -11.09
N HIS A 6 14.63 5.27 -10.98
CA HIS A 6 14.69 6.62 -10.41
C HIS A 6 13.91 7.67 -11.22
N SER A 7 13.63 7.37 -12.49
CA SER A 7 12.84 8.23 -13.38
C SER A 7 11.32 7.95 -13.29
N PHE A 8 10.88 7.05 -12.41
CA PHE A 8 9.47 6.77 -12.21
C PHE A 8 8.74 7.99 -11.65
N ILE A 9 7.61 8.33 -12.27
CA ILE A 9 6.69 9.36 -11.82
C ILE A 9 5.34 8.69 -11.59
N PRO A 10 4.76 8.75 -10.37
CA PRO A 10 3.46 8.17 -10.09
C PRO A 10 2.37 8.88 -10.92
N PRO A 11 1.28 8.17 -11.28
CA PRO A 11 0.12 8.78 -11.92
C PRO A 11 -0.42 9.95 -11.11
N SER A 12 -0.89 11.01 -11.79
CA SER A 12 -1.49 12.19 -11.13
C SER A 12 -2.78 11.88 -10.35
N ILE A 13 -3.42 10.75 -10.66
CA ILE A 13 -4.65 10.26 -10.00
C ILE A 13 -4.36 9.41 -8.76
N HIS A 14 -3.10 9.29 -8.34
CA HIS A 14 -2.67 8.44 -7.23
C HIS A 14 -2.58 9.26 -5.95
N GLU A 15 -3.51 9.03 -5.03
CA GLU A 15 -3.72 9.88 -3.85
C GLU A 15 -3.50 9.15 -2.52
N ASP A 16 -2.97 7.92 -2.55
CA ASP A 16 -2.77 7.05 -1.38
C ASP A 16 -1.38 7.17 -0.69
N GLY A 17 -0.57 8.14 -1.13
CA GLY A 17 0.66 8.57 -0.45
C GLY A 17 1.95 7.79 -0.75
N LEU A 18 1.86 6.48 -1.06
CA LEU A 18 3.04 5.61 -1.27
C LEU A 18 3.67 5.76 -2.66
N ARG A 19 4.27 6.92 -2.91
CA ARG A 19 4.74 7.35 -4.23
C ARG A 19 6.21 7.06 -4.56
N TYR A 20 6.99 6.62 -3.57
CA TYR A 20 8.42 6.41 -3.77
C TYR A 20 8.68 5.17 -4.64
N HIS A 21 9.64 5.28 -5.55
CA HIS A 21 9.91 4.28 -6.60
C HIS A 21 10.74 3.09 -6.11
N GLY A 22 11.00 2.95 -4.82
CA GLY A 22 12.02 2.06 -4.29
C GLY A 22 11.73 1.51 -2.90
N ILE A 23 12.30 0.35 -2.60
CA ILE A 23 12.26 -0.27 -1.27
C ILE A 23 13.67 -0.28 -0.69
N ALA A 24 13.84 0.11 0.58
CA ALA A 24 15.15 0.14 1.24
C ALA A 24 15.99 -1.13 0.94
N PRO A 25 17.31 -1.01 0.68
CA PRO A 25 18.15 -2.15 0.30
C PRO A 25 18.10 -3.33 1.28
N THR A 26 18.04 -3.04 2.59
CA THR A 26 17.93 -4.04 3.66
C THR A 26 16.64 -4.81 3.56
N LEU A 27 15.49 -4.13 3.44
CA LEU A 27 14.19 -4.77 3.28
C LEU A 27 14.11 -5.58 1.97
N SER A 28 14.70 -5.05 0.89
CA SER A 28 14.82 -5.78 -0.38
C SER A 28 15.66 -7.06 -0.29
N LEU A 29 16.64 -7.10 0.61
CA LEU A 29 17.44 -8.30 0.86
C LEU A 29 16.62 -9.32 1.67
N ILE A 30 15.95 -8.88 2.73
CA ILE A 30 15.09 -9.73 3.58
C ILE A 30 13.98 -10.39 2.75
N TYR A 31 13.33 -9.63 1.86
CA TYR A 31 12.33 -10.16 0.92
C TYR A 31 12.90 -11.25 0.01
N ARG A 32 14.09 -11.03 -0.59
CA ARG A 32 14.74 -12.02 -1.46
C ARG A 32 15.10 -13.33 -0.74
N HIS A 33 15.29 -13.27 0.58
CA HIS A 33 15.50 -14.46 1.40
C HIS A 33 14.20 -15.13 1.86
N GLY A 34 13.03 -14.65 1.43
CA GLY A 34 11.73 -15.23 1.78
C GLY A 34 11.31 -14.99 3.23
N ALA A 35 11.96 -14.06 3.94
CA ALA A 35 11.67 -13.77 5.34
C ALA A 35 10.51 -12.78 5.53
N VAL A 36 10.10 -12.06 4.48
CA VAL A 36 8.92 -11.18 4.47
C VAL A 36 8.15 -11.36 3.16
N GLU A 37 6.83 -11.18 3.23
CA GLU A 37 5.93 -11.16 2.08
C GLU A 37 5.58 -9.71 1.72
N THR A 38 5.22 -9.47 0.46
CA THR A 38 4.76 -8.15 -0.03
C THR A 38 3.32 -8.25 -0.50
N ARG A 39 2.55 -7.18 -0.28
CA ARG A 39 1.19 -7.03 -0.78
C ARG A 39 1.04 -5.65 -1.41
N ALA A 40 0.20 -5.57 -2.42
CA ALA A 40 -0.20 -4.31 -3.05
C ALA A 40 -1.73 -4.23 -3.01
N TYR A 41 -2.24 -3.03 -2.75
CA TYR A 41 -3.66 -2.73 -2.71
C TYR A 41 -3.90 -1.48 -3.55
N ASN A 42 -5.05 -1.39 -4.21
CA ASN A 42 -5.38 -0.16 -4.92
C ASN A 42 -5.98 0.88 -3.96
N GLN A 43 -5.87 2.16 -4.34
CA GLN A 43 -6.33 3.28 -3.52
C GLN A 43 -7.80 3.18 -3.06
N VAL A 44 -8.72 2.61 -3.86
CA VAL A 44 -10.12 2.49 -3.45
C VAL A 44 -10.29 1.50 -2.30
N GLU A 45 -9.54 0.40 -2.30
CA GLU A 45 -9.52 -0.57 -1.19
C GLU A 45 -8.91 0.03 0.08
N VAL A 46 -7.86 0.83 -0.09
CA VAL A 46 -7.18 1.53 1.00
C VAL A 46 -8.12 2.54 1.66
N PHE A 47 -8.83 3.36 0.89
CA PHE A 47 -9.77 4.35 1.43
C PHE A 47 -11.02 3.73 2.04
N LYS A 48 -11.53 2.63 1.47
CA LYS A 48 -12.59 1.84 2.09
C LYS A 48 -12.15 1.33 3.47
N THR A 49 -10.90 0.89 3.58
CA THR A 49 -10.30 0.39 4.82
C THR A 49 -10.10 1.51 5.83
N ALA A 50 -9.55 2.66 5.42
CA ALA A 50 -9.41 3.83 6.27
C ALA A 50 -10.75 4.29 6.85
N THR A 51 -11.80 4.28 6.03
CA THR A 51 -13.16 4.63 6.45
C THR A 51 -13.71 3.66 7.49
N LEU A 52 -13.49 2.35 7.30
CA LEU A 52 -13.90 1.34 8.26
C LEU A 52 -13.17 1.54 9.59
N PHE A 53 -11.84 1.67 9.56
CA PHE A 53 -11.01 1.85 10.74
C PHE A 53 -11.39 3.11 11.53
N ALA A 54 -11.64 4.22 10.85
CA ALA A 54 -12.12 5.44 11.50
C ALA A 54 -13.48 5.26 12.18
N LYS A 55 -14.38 4.46 11.60
CA LYS A 55 -15.71 4.17 12.16
C LYS A 55 -15.66 3.20 13.34
N THR A 56 -14.69 2.28 13.38
CA THR A 56 -14.60 1.26 14.45
C THR A 56 -13.67 1.67 15.58
N GLU A 57 -12.53 2.30 15.27
CA GLU A 57 -11.48 2.64 16.23
C GLU A 57 -11.45 4.14 16.60
N GLY A 58 -12.17 4.99 15.87
CA GLY A 58 -12.25 6.44 16.13
C GLY A 58 -11.01 7.24 15.72
N ILE A 59 -10.03 6.62 15.07
CA ILE A 59 -8.83 7.29 14.54
C ILE A 59 -8.94 7.40 13.03
N ILE A 60 -8.73 8.59 12.46
CA ILE A 60 -8.64 8.79 11.01
C ILE A 60 -7.19 8.49 10.60
N PRO A 61 -6.88 7.34 9.97
CA PRO A 61 -5.52 7.07 9.53
C PRO A 61 -5.21 7.90 8.27
N VAL A 62 -3.94 8.21 8.07
CA VAL A 62 -3.48 8.71 6.77
C VAL A 62 -3.51 7.57 5.74
N PRO A 63 -3.53 7.82 4.41
CA PRO A 63 -3.69 6.74 3.42
C PRO A 63 -2.55 5.69 3.44
N GLU A 64 -1.34 6.07 3.82
CA GLU A 64 -0.18 5.19 3.87
C GLU A 64 -0.36 4.01 4.86
N PRO A 65 -0.64 4.20 6.16
CA PRO A 65 -0.90 3.09 7.08
C PRO A 65 -2.23 2.39 6.81
N ALA A 66 -3.15 2.98 6.04
CA ALA A 66 -4.37 2.29 5.64
C ALA A 66 -4.10 1.07 4.73
N HIS A 67 -2.96 1.04 4.03
CA HIS A 67 -2.47 -0.17 3.34
C HIS A 67 -2.13 -1.29 4.34
N ALA A 68 -1.46 -0.95 5.44
CA ALA A 68 -1.14 -1.91 6.48
C ALA A 68 -2.39 -2.40 7.21
N ILE A 69 -3.33 -1.50 7.52
CA ILE A 69 -4.62 -1.85 8.12
C ILE A 69 -5.39 -2.83 7.20
N ARG A 70 -5.32 -2.65 5.87
CA ARG A 70 -5.95 -3.58 4.93
C ARG A 70 -5.38 -4.98 5.05
N ALA A 71 -4.05 -5.10 5.10
CA ALA A 71 -3.39 -6.38 5.32
C ALA A 71 -3.76 -7.01 6.68
N VAL A 72 -3.87 -6.20 7.75
CA VAL A 72 -4.30 -6.66 9.08
C VAL A 72 -5.71 -7.23 9.04
N ILE A 73 -6.65 -6.56 8.35
CA ILE A 73 -8.02 -7.05 8.19
C ILE A 73 -8.04 -8.36 7.40
N ASP A 74 -7.27 -8.47 6.32
CA ASP A 74 -7.18 -9.71 5.54
C ASP A 74 -6.64 -10.87 6.41
N GLU A 75 -5.62 -10.61 7.24
CA GLU A 75 -5.08 -11.59 8.18
C GLU A 75 -6.06 -11.97 9.28
N ALA A 76 -6.80 -11.00 9.84
CA ALA A 76 -7.84 -11.27 10.83
C ALA A 76 -8.97 -12.14 10.25
N ILE A 77 -9.37 -11.88 9.00
CA ILE A 77 -10.36 -12.70 8.28
C ILE A 77 -9.81 -14.11 8.03
N ARG A 78 -8.53 -14.24 7.67
CA ARG A 78 -7.86 -15.54 7.50
C ARG A 78 -7.87 -16.33 8.81
N CYS A 79 -7.46 -15.72 9.92
CA CYS A 79 -7.46 -16.33 11.25
C CYS A 79 -8.87 -16.77 11.67
N LYS A 80 -9.89 -15.96 11.40
CA LYS A 80 -11.29 -16.32 11.63
C LYS A 80 -11.72 -17.55 10.83
N ARG A 81 -11.29 -17.66 9.56
CA ARG A 81 -11.62 -18.81 8.69
C ARG A 81 -10.87 -20.08 9.09
N SER A 82 -9.62 -19.96 9.55
CA SER A 82 -8.83 -21.10 10.04
C SER A 82 -9.09 -21.44 11.49
N ASN A 83 -9.91 -20.65 12.20
CA ASN A 83 -10.16 -20.78 13.64
C ASN A 83 -8.86 -20.75 14.47
N GLU A 84 -7.93 -19.89 14.07
CA GLU A 84 -6.66 -19.67 14.78
C GLU A 84 -6.70 -18.34 15.54
N GLU A 85 -6.35 -18.37 16.82
CA GLU A 85 -6.13 -17.16 17.60
C GLU A 85 -4.70 -16.67 17.40
N LYS A 86 -4.54 -15.43 16.92
CA LYS A 86 -3.25 -14.80 16.66
C LYS A 86 -3.28 -13.35 17.12
N THR A 87 -2.15 -12.88 17.64
CA THR A 87 -1.91 -11.44 17.84
C THR A 87 -1.28 -10.85 16.57
N ILE A 88 -1.90 -9.81 16.03
CA ILE A 88 -1.39 -9.10 14.85
C ILE A 88 -0.91 -7.72 15.30
N LEU A 89 0.38 -7.44 15.09
CA LEU A 89 0.98 -6.12 15.31
C LEU A 89 1.12 -5.41 13.96
N PHE A 90 0.75 -4.13 13.91
CA PHE A 90 0.96 -3.29 12.75
C PHE A 90 1.40 -1.87 13.15
N LEU A 91 1.94 -1.12 12.20
CA LEU A 91 2.44 0.23 12.42
C LEU A 91 1.42 1.25 11.89
N LEU A 92 0.85 2.03 12.80
CA LEU A 92 0.05 3.21 12.47
C LEU A 92 0.98 4.43 12.42
N CYS A 93 1.57 4.70 11.24
CA CYS A 93 2.62 5.71 11.11
C CYS A 93 2.16 7.18 11.07
N GLY A 94 0.85 7.45 11.02
CA GLY A 94 0.32 8.82 11.01
C GLY A 94 -1.21 8.91 11.00
N HIS A 95 -1.73 10.12 11.21
CA HIS A 95 -3.16 10.44 11.18
C HIS A 95 -3.52 11.28 9.95
N GLY A 96 -4.74 11.11 9.43
CA GLY A 96 -5.21 11.75 8.19
C GLY A 96 -5.92 13.09 8.38
N LEU A 97 -5.75 13.77 9.52
CA LEU A 97 -6.43 15.04 9.83
C LEU A 97 -6.14 16.16 8.82
N LEU A 98 -5.03 16.09 8.09
CA LEU A 98 -4.63 17.07 7.07
C LEU A 98 -4.83 16.56 5.64
N ASP A 99 -5.32 15.33 5.47
CA ASP A 99 -5.47 14.64 4.18
C ASP A 99 -6.95 14.57 3.76
N LEU A 100 -7.78 15.47 4.30
CA LEU A 100 -9.24 15.48 4.13
C LEU A 100 -9.66 15.67 2.67
N LYS A 101 -8.82 16.29 1.84
CA LYS A 101 -9.11 16.46 0.42
C LYS A 101 -9.24 15.12 -0.31
N VAL A 102 -8.37 14.17 0.01
CA VAL A 102 -8.41 12.83 -0.60
C VAL A 102 -9.63 12.05 -0.08
N CYS A 103 -9.98 12.23 1.20
CA CYS A 103 -11.23 11.70 1.75
C CYS A 103 -12.45 12.23 0.98
N GLU A 104 -12.50 13.53 0.67
CA GLU A 104 -13.56 14.13 -0.15
C GLU A 104 -13.62 13.50 -1.55
N ASP A 105 -12.49 13.31 -2.21
CA ASP A 105 -12.42 12.73 -3.55
C ASP A 105 -12.83 11.24 -3.55
N TYR A 106 -12.59 10.51 -2.46
CA TYR A 106 -13.16 9.18 -2.23
C TYR A 106 -14.69 9.22 -2.05
N PHE A 107 -15.21 10.04 -1.13
CA PHE A 107 -16.66 10.09 -0.85
C PHE A 107 -17.48 10.66 -2.02
N SER A 108 -16.88 11.49 -2.86
CA SER A 108 -17.49 12.00 -4.09
C SER A 108 -17.35 11.05 -5.29
N GLY A 109 -16.72 9.88 -5.12
CA GLY A 109 -16.57 8.87 -6.17
C GLY A 109 -15.59 9.24 -7.28
N LYS A 110 -14.72 10.24 -7.06
CA LYS A 110 -13.68 10.64 -8.02
C LYS A 110 -12.47 9.72 -7.97
N LEU A 111 -12.19 9.13 -6.80
CA LEU A 111 -11.12 8.16 -6.63
C LEU A 111 -11.42 6.87 -7.39
N LYS A 112 -10.53 6.47 -8.31
CA LYS A 112 -10.70 5.28 -9.15
C LYS A 112 -9.69 4.20 -8.79
N PRO A 113 -10.03 2.91 -8.86
CA PRO A 113 -9.02 1.87 -8.74
C PRO A 113 -8.04 2.03 -9.90
N TYR A 114 -6.76 1.96 -9.60
CA TYR A 114 -5.72 2.10 -10.61
C TYR A 114 -4.56 1.19 -10.27
N GLU A 115 -4.16 0.39 -11.24
CA GLU A 115 -2.91 -0.38 -11.21
C GLU A 115 -2.00 0.15 -12.31
N TYR A 116 -0.72 0.30 -11.98
CA TYR A 116 0.25 0.82 -12.93
C TYR A 116 0.55 -0.25 -14.00
N PRO A 117 0.38 0.03 -15.31
CA PRO A 117 0.53 -0.99 -16.34
C PRO A 117 1.92 -1.64 -16.36
N GLU A 118 1.98 -2.97 -16.37
CA GLU A 118 3.24 -3.73 -16.37
C GLU A 118 4.17 -3.32 -17.52
N GLU A 119 3.63 -3.04 -18.71
CA GLU A 119 4.43 -2.63 -19.87
C GLU A 119 5.23 -1.35 -19.60
N LYS A 120 4.64 -0.41 -18.85
CA LYS A 120 5.31 0.83 -18.45
C LYS A 120 6.40 0.55 -17.43
N ILE A 121 6.16 -0.37 -16.48
CA ILE A 121 7.17 -0.83 -15.52
C ILE A 121 8.36 -1.45 -16.28
N ARG A 122 8.10 -2.40 -17.18
CA ARG A 122 9.14 -3.05 -18.00
C ARG A 122 9.94 -2.02 -18.81
N ARG A 123 9.29 -1.00 -19.36
CA ARG A 123 9.97 0.07 -20.11
C ARG A 123 10.92 0.87 -19.22
N LEU A 124 10.50 1.24 -18.01
CA LEU A 124 11.35 1.96 -17.05
C LEU A 124 12.57 1.14 -16.63
N LEU A 125 12.42 -0.19 -16.59
CA LEU A 125 13.46 -1.10 -16.15
C LEU A 125 14.43 -1.55 -17.26
N LYS A 126 14.15 -1.27 -18.53
CA LYS A 126 14.98 -1.70 -19.69
C LYS A 126 16.43 -1.21 -19.70
N GLY A 127 16.84 -0.34 -18.77
CA GLY A 127 18.23 0.11 -18.57
C GLY A 127 18.84 -0.25 -17.22
N TYR A 128 18.13 -0.98 -16.35
CA TYR A 128 18.61 -1.33 -15.02
C TYR A 128 19.12 -2.78 -14.99
N THR A 129 20.39 -2.94 -14.61
CA THR A 129 21.07 -4.24 -14.45
C THR A 129 20.95 -4.82 -13.04
N GLY A 130 20.29 -4.12 -12.12
CA GLY A 130 20.01 -4.62 -10.76
C GLY A 130 18.87 -5.62 -10.76
N HIS A 131 18.97 -6.69 -9.96
CA HIS A 131 18.00 -7.79 -9.90
C HIS A 131 16.54 -7.31 -9.81
N ILE A 132 15.77 -7.67 -10.83
CA ILE A 132 14.44 -7.17 -11.13
C ILE A 132 13.43 -8.24 -10.70
N HIS A 133 12.78 -8.07 -9.55
CA HIS A 133 11.61 -8.87 -9.18
C HIS A 133 10.45 -7.91 -8.91
N GLY A 134 9.36 -8.12 -9.66
CA GLY A 134 8.06 -7.48 -9.44
C GLY A 134 7.24 -8.29 -8.46
#